data_AF-A0AAE4MFI0-F1
#
_entry.id   AF-A0AAE4MFI0-F1
#
_cell.length_a   1.000
_cell.length_b   1.000
_cell.length_c   1.000
_cell.angle_alpha   90.00
_cell.angle_beta   90.00
_cell.angle_gamma   90.00
#
_symmetry.space_group_name_H-M   'P 1'
#
loop_
_entity.id
_entity.type
_entity.pdbx_description
1 polymer ?
#
loop_
_entity_poly.entity_id
_entity_poly.type
_entity_poly.pdbx_seq_one_letter_code
_entity_poly.pdbx_strand_id
1 'polypeptide(L)'
;MTHVVVFRPELTELIVFDLEAFVPGCDRRRKTGASLAVNPYRKDHTLLGGVVYRARPLLGEVSADYQHHWIWSDGSEEEVVKNLYHHFTEIWKPLAAKKRIHCDPVVAGIGISTFDLPFLTAKCQEYEVAPPEEIYETICKLRVVDLATAGIGFLQIPRPVLYPCTHNELANRLLGERDQKPTGKMVWDMVDEKDYSSIEKRCEEEVREMVALMKAMKNACQNDENMKRE
;
A
#
# COMPACT_ATOMS: atom_id res chain seq x y z
N MET A 1 28.80 -11.83 -15.88
CA MET A 1 28.44 -10.43 -15.58
C MET A 1 27.29 -10.46 -14.59
N THR A 2 27.47 -9.95 -13.39
CA THR A 2 26.39 -9.77 -12.42
C THR A 2 25.41 -8.76 -13.00
N HIS A 3 24.16 -9.18 -13.24
CA HIS A 3 23.10 -8.28 -13.68
C HIS A 3 22.76 -7.33 -12.54
N VAL A 4 23.44 -6.18 -12.49
CA VAL A 4 23.13 -5.11 -11.54
C VAL A 4 21.93 -4.35 -12.08
N VAL A 5 20.85 -4.28 -11.29
CA VAL A 5 19.70 -3.41 -11.58
C VAL A 5 20.18 -1.96 -11.53
N VAL A 6 19.93 -1.21 -12.59
CA VAL A 6 20.32 0.20 -12.71
C VAL A 6 19.17 1.08 -12.27
N PHE A 7 19.41 1.91 -11.26
CA PHE A 7 18.48 2.93 -10.83
C PHE A 7 18.79 4.24 -11.55
N ARG A 8 17.83 4.75 -12.32
CA ARG A 8 17.90 6.07 -12.95
C ARG A 8 16.91 7.00 -12.28
N PRO A 9 17.31 8.20 -11.82
CA PRO A 9 16.41 9.06 -11.05
C PRO A 9 15.06 9.33 -11.70
N GLU A 10 15.05 9.54 -13.02
CA GLU A 10 13.87 9.84 -13.83
C GLU A 10 12.97 8.62 -14.10
N LEU A 11 13.46 7.40 -13.85
CA LEU A 11 12.76 6.13 -14.08
C LEU A 11 12.47 5.36 -12.78
N THR A 12 12.89 5.86 -11.63
CA THR A 12 12.63 5.22 -10.34
C THR A 12 11.34 5.79 -9.77
N GLU A 13 10.24 5.12 -10.03
CA GLU A 13 8.90 5.46 -9.55
C GLU A 13 8.53 4.67 -8.29
N LEU A 14 7.82 5.34 -7.38
CA LEU A 14 7.28 4.76 -6.14
C LEU A 14 5.82 5.16 -5.96
N ILE A 15 4.98 4.19 -5.67
CA ILE A 15 3.65 4.39 -5.06
C ILE A 15 3.67 3.85 -3.63
N VAL A 16 3.09 4.63 -2.71
CA VAL A 16 2.69 4.17 -1.38
C VAL A 16 1.19 4.41 -1.27
N PHE A 17 0.41 3.40 -0.90
CA PHE A 17 -1.03 3.56 -0.77
C PHE A 17 -1.62 2.62 0.29
N ASP A 18 -2.84 2.95 0.68
CA ASP A 18 -3.67 2.18 1.61
C ASP A 18 -5.13 2.25 1.14
N LEU A 19 -5.89 1.17 1.34
CA LEU A 19 -7.29 1.08 0.99
C LEU A 19 -8.16 0.80 2.22
N GLU A 20 -9.38 1.33 2.19
CA GLU A 20 -10.40 1.03 3.18
C GLU A 20 -11.59 0.32 2.53
N ALA A 21 -12.12 -0.68 3.24
CA ALA A 21 -13.22 -1.50 2.73
C ALA A 21 -14.31 -1.74 3.78
N PHE A 22 -15.55 -1.79 3.30
CA PHE A 22 -16.72 -2.08 4.10
C PHE A 22 -17.06 -3.56 4.08
N VAL A 23 -17.36 -4.10 5.26
CA VAL A 23 -17.88 -5.46 5.43
C VAL A 23 -19.30 -5.41 6.01
N PRO A 24 -20.29 -6.06 5.39
CA PRO A 24 -21.65 -6.14 5.93
C PRO A 24 -21.69 -6.81 7.30
N GLY A 25 -22.58 -6.33 8.18
CA GLY A 25 -22.68 -6.80 9.56
C GLY A 25 -22.80 -8.33 9.73
N CYS A 26 -23.46 -9.02 8.79
CA CYS A 26 -23.60 -10.48 8.78
C CYS A 26 -22.25 -11.21 8.60
N ASP A 27 -21.30 -10.61 7.89
CA ASP A 27 -19.99 -11.19 7.61
C ASP A 27 -18.90 -10.70 8.59
N ARG A 28 -19.09 -9.56 9.29
CA ARG A 28 -18.13 -9.03 10.29
C ARG A 28 -17.78 -10.03 11.40
N ARG A 29 -18.73 -10.89 11.78
CA ARG A 29 -18.58 -11.89 12.87
C ARG A 29 -18.24 -13.29 12.39
N ARG A 30 -18.07 -13.47 11.08
CA ARG A 30 -17.82 -14.78 10.48
C ARG A 30 -16.43 -15.26 10.89
N LYS A 31 -16.35 -16.45 11.50
CA LYS A 31 -15.06 -17.09 11.82
C LYS A 31 -14.45 -17.64 10.54
N THR A 32 -13.57 -16.87 9.90
CA THR A 32 -12.79 -17.31 8.74
C THR A 32 -11.45 -17.93 9.14
N GLY A 33 -11.04 -17.79 10.41
CA GLY A 33 -9.71 -18.17 10.89
C GLY A 33 -8.61 -17.16 10.52
N ALA A 34 -8.93 -16.17 9.68
CA ALA A 34 -8.04 -15.07 9.31
C ALA A 34 -8.37 -13.81 10.10
N SER A 35 -7.37 -12.93 10.28
CA SER A 35 -7.54 -11.61 10.90
C SER A 35 -8.35 -10.64 10.03
N LEU A 36 -8.34 -10.85 8.71
CA LEU A 36 -9.04 -10.04 7.71
C LEU A 36 -10.39 -10.67 7.36
N ALA A 37 -11.48 -9.91 7.53
CA ALA A 37 -12.85 -10.38 7.26
C ALA A 37 -13.34 -10.09 5.84
N VAL A 38 -12.76 -9.07 5.20
CA VAL A 38 -13.18 -8.58 3.87
C VAL A 38 -12.78 -9.57 2.77
N ASN A 39 -13.60 -9.69 1.74
CA ASN A 39 -13.35 -10.52 0.57
C ASN A 39 -13.92 -9.83 -0.70
N PRO A 40 -13.09 -9.45 -1.68
CA PRO A 40 -13.54 -8.67 -2.84
C PRO A 40 -14.51 -9.44 -3.75
N TYR A 41 -14.55 -10.77 -3.67
CA TYR A 41 -15.45 -11.60 -4.48
C TYR A 41 -16.80 -11.86 -3.80
N ARG A 42 -17.01 -11.35 -2.59
CA ARG A 42 -18.29 -11.46 -1.91
C ARG A 42 -19.15 -10.25 -2.21
N LYS A 43 -20.42 -10.55 -2.47
CA LYS A 43 -21.45 -9.53 -2.61
C LYS A 43 -21.45 -8.61 -1.39
N ASP A 44 -21.64 -7.32 -1.64
CA ASP A 44 -21.76 -6.25 -0.64
C ASP A 44 -20.48 -5.98 0.20
N HIS A 45 -19.34 -6.61 -0.15
CA HIS A 45 -18.02 -6.17 0.31
C HIS A 45 -17.51 -5.12 -0.67
N THR A 46 -17.41 -3.88 -0.17
CA THR A 46 -17.23 -2.69 -1.01
C THR A 46 -15.91 -2.00 -0.69
N LEU A 47 -15.15 -1.65 -1.73
CA LEU A 47 -14.07 -0.67 -1.61
C LEU A 47 -14.67 0.69 -1.28
N LEU A 48 -14.32 1.26 -0.13
CA LEU A 48 -14.76 2.60 0.26
C LEU A 48 -13.90 3.68 -0.39
N GLY A 49 -12.61 3.40 -0.56
CA GLY A 49 -11.65 4.37 -1.02
C GLY A 49 -10.24 4.08 -0.56
N GLY A 50 -9.38 5.08 -0.70
CA GLY A 50 -7.99 5.00 -0.27
C GLY A 50 -7.22 6.28 -0.54
N VAL A 51 -5.98 6.29 -0.06
CA VAL A 51 -5.05 7.40 -0.24
C VAL A 51 -3.82 6.93 -1.01
N VAL A 52 -3.39 7.72 -2.00
CA VAL A 52 -2.22 7.41 -2.84
C VAL A 52 -1.17 8.50 -2.71
N TYR A 53 0.05 8.11 -2.37
CA TYR A 53 1.25 8.93 -2.45
C TYR A 53 2.15 8.42 -3.57
N ARG A 54 2.54 9.28 -4.51
CA ARG A 54 3.42 8.93 -5.63
C ARG A 54 4.64 9.86 -5.66
N ALA A 55 5.82 9.27 -5.85
CA ALA A 55 7.06 10.02 -5.86
C ALA A 55 8.13 9.39 -6.77
N ARG A 56 9.08 10.23 -7.17
CA ARG A 56 10.37 9.83 -7.73
C ARG A 56 11.45 10.01 -6.66
N PRO A 57 11.67 9.01 -5.78
CA PRO A 57 12.44 9.18 -4.55
C PRO A 57 13.91 9.59 -4.78
N LEU A 58 14.48 9.29 -5.94
CA LEU A 58 15.86 9.66 -6.27
C LEU A 58 15.99 11.11 -6.77
N LEU A 59 14.91 11.72 -7.24
CA LEU A 59 14.83 13.14 -7.56
C LEU A 59 14.33 13.99 -6.37
N GLY A 60 13.76 13.34 -5.34
CA GLY A 60 13.11 14.04 -4.24
C GLY A 60 11.79 14.70 -4.66
N GLU A 61 11.19 14.24 -5.76
CA GLU A 61 9.99 14.83 -6.35
C GLU A 61 8.74 14.04 -5.94
N VAL A 62 7.70 14.75 -5.52
CA VAL A 62 6.36 14.21 -5.25
C VAL A 62 5.48 14.49 -6.46
N SER A 63 4.98 13.44 -7.09
CA SER A 63 4.15 13.52 -8.30
C SER A 63 2.66 13.30 -8.03
N ALA A 64 2.30 12.81 -6.84
CA ALA A 64 0.95 12.87 -6.27
C ALA A 64 1.10 12.95 -4.74
N ASP A 65 0.72 14.08 -4.16
CA ASP A 65 0.82 14.33 -2.72
C ASP A 65 -0.48 13.93 -2.03
N TYR A 66 -0.51 12.69 -1.50
CA TYR A 66 -1.64 12.10 -0.77
C TYR A 66 -2.99 12.35 -1.45
N GLN A 67 -3.19 11.82 -2.66
CA GLN A 67 -4.47 11.97 -3.36
C GLN A 67 -5.52 11.03 -2.77
N HIS A 68 -6.72 11.57 -2.54
CA HIS A 68 -7.85 10.90 -1.91
C HIS A 68 -8.85 10.44 -2.98
N HIS A 69 -9.31 9.19 -2.88
CA HIS A 69 -10.36 8.62 -3.72
C HIS A 69 -11.37 7.91 -2.84
N TRP A 70 -12.60 8.40 -2.78
CA TRP A 70 -13.63 7.86 -1.88
C TRP A 70 -14.98 7.76 -2.57
N ILE A 71 -15.79 6.75 -2.24
CA ILE A 71 -17.10 6.56 -2.88
C ILE A 71 -18.05 7.75 -2.67
N TRP A 72 -17.87 8.50 -1.58
CA TRP A 72 -18.66 9.70 -1.28
C TRP A 72 -18.12 10.98 -1.94
N SER A 73 -16.88 10.98 -2.44
CA SER A 73 -16.31 12.08 -3.24
C SER A 73 -16.39 11.82 -4.74
N ASP A 74 -16.05 10.60 -5.15
CA ASP A 74 -15.88 10.18 -6.55
C ASP A 74 -17.19 9.60 -7.12
N GLY A 75 -18.19 9.33 -6.26
CA GLY A 75 -19.57 9.04 -6.63
C GLY A 75 -19.94 7.55 -6.70
N SER A 76 -18.98 6.66 -6.95
CA SER A 76 -19.22 5.20 -6.93
C SER A 76 -17.94 4.41 -6.63
N GLU A 77 -18.10 3.14 -6.24
CA GLU A 77 -17.00 2.19 -6.10
C GLU A 77 -16.23 2.01 -7.41
N GLU A 78 -16.93 1.96 -8.54
CA GLU A 78 -16.34 1.86 -9.88
C GLU A 78 -15.41 3.05 -10.20
N GLU A 79 -15.85 4.28 -9.93
CA GLU A 79 -15.04 5.48 -10.20
C GLU A 79 -13.82 5.55 -9.29
N VAL A 80 -13.94 5.15 -8.02
CA VAL A 80 -12.79 4.99 -7.11
C VAL A 80 -11.78 4.00 -7.68
N VAL A 81 -12.24 2.82 -8.15
CA VAL A 81 -11.36 1.79 -8.70
C VAL A 81 -10.65 2.30 -9.96
N LYS A 82 -11.36 2.99 -10.87
CA LYS A 82 -10.77 3.61 -12.07
C LYS A 82 -9.71 4.66 -11.71
N ASN A 83 -10.00 5.52 -10.74
CA ASN A 83 -9.07 6.56 -10.31
C ASN A 83 -7.82 5.96 -9.64
N LEU A 84 -7.99 4.94 -8.81
CA LEU A 84 -6.87 4.18 -8.24
C LEU A 84 -6.05 3.49 -9.33
N TYR A 85 -6.69 2.80 -10.28
CA TYR A 85 -6.01 2.15 -11.41
C TYR A 85 -5.21 3.17 -12.24
N HIS A 86 -5.75 4.37 -12.46
CA HIS A 86 -5.08 5.44 -13.19
C HIS A 86 -3.71 5.76 -12.58
N HIS A 87 -3.59 5.84 -11.24
CA HIS A 87 -2.29 6.06 -10.59
C HIS A 87 -1.25 5.03 -11.00
N PHE A 88 -1.62 3.76 -11.07
CA PHE A 88 -0.72 2.68 -11.49
C PHE A 88 -0.36 2.81 -12.97
N THR A 89 -1.31 3.14 -13.85
CA THR A 89 -0.97 3.37 -15.27
C THR A 89 0.03 4.51 -15.46
N GLU A 90 -0.10 5.58 -14.66
CA GLU A 90 0.79 6.75 -14.77
C GLU A 90 2.24 6.42 -14.44
N ILE A 91 2.52 5.49 -13.52
CA ILE A 91 3.90 5.18 -13.12
C ILE A 91 4.65 4.38 -14.19
N TRP A 92 3.92 3.74 -15.10
CA TRP A 92 4.51 3.05 -16.23
C TRP A 92 4.82 3.99 -17.40
N LYS A 93 4.17 5.16 -17.49
CA LYS A 93 4.36 6.10 -18.62
C LYS A 93 5.82 6.53 -18.82
N PRO A 94 6.58 6.95 -17.78
CA PRO A 94 7.99 7.30 -17.95
C PRO A 94 8.86 6.12 -18.42
N LEU A 95 8.38 4.89 -18.23
CA LEU A 95 9.11 3.65 -18.52
C LEU A 95 8.89 3.11 -19.92
N ALA A 96 8.12 3.78 -20.78
CA ALA A 96 7.97 3.38 -22.18
C ALA A 96 9.34 3.26 -22.90
N ALA A 97 10.33 4.08 -22.52
CA ALA A 97 11.70 4.06 -23.05
C ALA A 97 12.69 3.21 -22.22
N LYS A 98 12.21 2.48 -21.21
CA LYS A 98 13.04 1.75 -20.25
C LYS A 98 13.76 0.57 -20.91
N LYS A 99 15.03 0.36 -20.53
CA LYS A 99 15.78 -0.87 -20.84
C LYS A 99 15.54 -1.92 -19.76
N ARG A 100 15.60 -3.22 -20.11
CA ARG A 100 15.42 -4.34 -19.16
C ARG A 100 16.31 -4.29 -17.91
N ILE A 101 17.48 -3.64 -18.01
CA ILE A 101 18.41 -3.50 -16.88
C ILE A 101 17.98 -2.44 -15.86
N HIS A 102 17.06 -1.55 -16.20
CA HIS A 102 16.59 -0.52 -15.27
C HIS A 102 15.60 -1.10 -14.25
N CYS A 103 15.44 -0.44 -13.10
CA CYS A 103 14.45 -0.84 -12.09
C CYS A 103 13.01 -0.76 -12.62
N ASP A 104 12.16 -1.70 -12.21
CA ASP A 104 10.71 -1.61 -12.37
C ASP A 104 10.13 -0.62 -11.33
N PRO A 105 8.92 -0.08 -11.53
CA PRO A 105 8.25 0.70 -10.50
C PRO A 105 8.07 -0.10 -9.21
N VAL A 106 8.13 0.61 -8.09
CA VAL A 106 7.91 0.03 -6.77
C VAL A 106 6.54 0.45 -6.26
N VAL A 107 5.84 -0.49 -5.65
CA VAL A 107 4.64 -0.24 -4.86
C VAL A 107 4.91 -0.70 -3.43
N ALA A 108 4.52 0.10 -2.45
CA ALA A 108 4.78 -0.20 -1.05
C ALA A 108 3.55 0.09 -0.18
N GLY A 109 3.47 -0.64 0.92
CA GLY A 109 2.39 -0.53 1.92
C GLY A 109 2.59 -1.58 3.01
N ILE A 110 1.68 -1.67 3.98
CA ILE A 110 1.74 -2.64 5.09
C ILE A 110 0.64 -3.68 4.90
N GLY A 111 1.01 -4.95 4.67
CA GLY A 111 0.03 -5.99 4.37
C GLY A 111 -0.56 -5.91 2.95
N ILE A 112 0.00 -5.02 2.12
CA ILE A 112 -0.45 -4.68 0.78
C ILE A 112 -0.50 -5.87 -0.18
N SER A 113 0.39 -6.85 0.06
CA SER A 113 0.47 -8.08 -0.74
C SER A 113 -0.67 -9.06 -0.42
N THR A 114 -1.27 -8.93 0.77
CA THR A 114 -2.35 -9.80 1.25
C THR A 114 -3.73 -9.19 1.00
N PHE A 115 -3.84 -7.86 1.10
CA PHE A 115 -5.12 -7.16 1.01
C PHE A 115 -5.20 -6.22 -0.19
N ASP A 116 -4.52 -5.07 -0.15
CA ASP A 116 -4.83 -3.95 -1.04
C ASP A 116 -4.64 -4.27 -2.52
N LEU A 117 -3.50 -4.87 -2.91
CA LEU A 117 -3.24 -5.22 -4.30
C LEU A 117 -4.18 -6.32 -4.81
N PRO A 118 -4.37 -7.46 -4.09
CA PRO A 118 -5.37 -8.45 -4.48
C PRO A 118 -6.80 -7.87 -4.57
N PHE A 119 -7.17 -7.01 -3.61
CA PHE A 119 -8.50 -6.41 -3.56
C PHE A 119 -8.74 -5.49 -4.75
N LEU A 120 -7.82 -4.57 -5.01
CA LEU A 120 -7.90 -3.66 -6.15
C LEU A 120 -7.89 -4.43 -7.47
N THR A 121 -7.05 -5.46 -7.62
CA THR A 121 -7.02 -6.30 -8.82
C THR A 121 -8.35 -6.98 -9.08
N ALA A 122 -8.97 -7.56 -8.05
CA ALA A 122 -10.27 -8.19 -8.16
C ALA A 122 -11.37 -7.19 -8.55
N LYS A 123 -11.32 -5.97 -7.99
CA LYS A 123 -12.27 -4.91 -8.33
C LYS A 123 -12.07 -4.33 -9.73
N CYS A 124 -10.84 -4.19 -10.20
CA CYS A 124 -10.57 -3.84 -11.59
C CYS A 124 -11.18 -4.86 -12.57
N GLN A 125 -11.14 -6.16 -12.22
CA GLN A 125 -11.78 -7.21 -13.01
C GLN A 125 -13.31 -7.16 -12.93
N GLU A 126 -13.87 -6.95 -11.73
CA GLU A 126 -15.32 -6.84 -11.51
C GLU A 126 -15.94 -5.69 -12.33
N TYR A 127 -15.26 -4.54 -12.38
CA TYR A 127 -15.71 -3.34 -13.09
C TYR A 127 -15.15 -3.20 -14.52
N GLU A 128 -14.47 -4.22 -15.05
CA GLU A 128 -13.91 -4.22 -16.41
C GLU A 128 -13.08 -2.95 -16.73
N VAL A 129 -12.30 -2.46 -15.76
CA VAL A 129 -11.55 -1.19 -15.88
C VAL A 129 -10.53 -1.22 -17.01
N ALA A 130 -9.97 -2.40 -17.30
CA ALA A 130 -9.11 -2.69 -18.44
C ALA A 130 -9.16 -4.20 -18.76
N PRO A 131 -8.63 -4.65 -19.93
CA PRO A 131 -8.48 -6.07 -20.21
C PRO A 131 -7.66 -6.80 -19.13
N PRO A 132 -7.96 -8.07 -18.79
CA PRO A 132 -7.28 -8.80 -17.72
C PRO A 132 -5.75 -8.85 -17.86
N GLU A 133 -5.25 -8.97 -19.09
CA GLU A 133 -3.83 -8.90 -19.39
C GLU A 133 -3.24 -7.54 -19.00
N GLU A 134 -3.91 -6.44 -19.33
CA GLU A 134 -3.45 -5.09 -19.01
C GLU A 134 -3.47 -4.82 -17.50
N ILE A 135 -4.49 -5.30 -16.80
CA ILE A 135 -4.56 -5.24 -15.33
C ILE A 135 -3.35 -5.97 -14.74
N TYR A 136 -3.04 -7.17 -15.25
CA TYR A 136 -1.87 -7.93 -14.80
C TYR A 136 -0.56 -7.21 -15.10
N GLU A 137 -0.42 -6.61 -16.29
CA GLU A 137 0.78 -5.85 -16.66
C GLU A 137 0.97 -4.60 -15.81
N THR A 138 -0.13 -3.94 -15.43
CA THR A 138 -0.12 -2.68 -14.70
C THR A 138 0.06 -2.87 -13.19
N ILE A 139 -0.69 -3.78 -12.57
CA ILE A 139 -0.68 -3.98 -11.11
C ILE A 139 0.25 -5.14 -10.70
N CYS A 140 0.11 -6.30 -11.34
CA CYS A 140 0.77 -7.52 -10.88
C CYS A 140 2.26 -7.62 -11.24
N LYS A 141 2.75 -6.82 -12.20
CA LYS A 141 4.18 -6.76 -12.56
C LYS A 141 4.99 -5.74 -11.74
N LEU A 142 4.36 -5.03 -10.81
CA LEU A 142 5.06 -4.10 -9.92
C LEU A 142 6.01 -4.82 -8.96
N ARG A 143 7.06 -4.12 -8.53
CA ARG A 143 7.91 -4.60 -7.43
C ARG A 143 7.26 -4.22 -6.11
N VAL A 144 6.69 -5.22 -5.45
CA VAL A 144 6.01 -5.03 -4.17
C VAL A 144 7.02 -5.00 -3.03
N VAL A 145 7.01 -3.91 -2.26
CA VAL A 145 7.71 -3.77 -0.98
C VAL A 145 6.65 -3.74 0.12
N ASP A 146 6.26 -4.92 0.57
CA ASP A 146 5.37 -5.06 1.73
C ASP A 146 6.19 -4.81 3.01
N LEU A 147 5.96 -3.68 3.65
CA LEU A 147 6.70 -3.23 4.82
C LEU A 147 6.51 -4.17 6.00
N ALA A 148 5.35 -4.83 6.13
CA ALA A 148 5.12 -5.83 7.17
C ALA A 148 6.10 -7.02 7.04
N THR A 149 6.52 -7.35 5.82
CA THR A 149 7.47 -8.43 5.57
C THR A 149 8.91 -7.92 5.59
N ALA A 150 9.18 -6.83 4.87
CA ALA A 150 10.51 -6.22 4.84
C ALA A 150 10.98 -5.73 6.22
N GLY A 151 10.03 -5.38 7.08
CA GLY A 151 10.23 -4.90 8.43
C GLY A 151 10.69 -5.95 9.45
N ILE A 152 10.55 -7.25 9.15
CA ILE A 152 10.87 -8.34 10.10
C ILE A 152 12.30 -8.21 10.63
N GLY A 153 13.26 -7.88 9.78
CA GLY A 153 14.68 -7.74 10.16
C GLY A 153 14.98 -6.55 11.08
N PHE A 154 14.07 -5.58 11.20
CA PHE A 154 14.24 -4.41 12.07
C PHE A 154 13.71 -4.67 13.49
N LEU A 155 12.87 -5.69 13.66
CA LEU A 155 12.36 -6.09 14.95
C LEU A 155 13.32 -7.05 15.65
N GLN A 156 13.66 -6.75 16.91
CA GLN A 156 14.42 -7.64 17.78
C GLN A 156 13.47 -8.48 18.66
N ILE A 157 12.35 -8.93 18.09
CA ILE A 157 11.31 -9.67 18.82
C ILE A 157 11.44 -11.15 18.44
N PRO A 158 11.76 -12.05 19.40
CA PRO A 158 11.81 -13.47 19.12
C PRO A 158 10.42 -13.97 18.76
N ARG A 159 10.30 -14.58 17.59
CA ARG A 159 9.07 -15.24 17.10
C ARG A 159 9.38 -16.69 16.75
N PRO A 160 8.45 -17.63 16.99
CA PRO A 160 8.67 -19.04 16.67
C PRO A 160 8.73 -19.32 15.17
N VAL A 161 8.23 -18.41 14.34
CA VAL A 161 8.25 -18.49 12.87
C VAL A 161 8.47 -17.10 12.26
N LEU A 162 8.90 -17.05 11.00
CA LEU A 162 8.90 -15.82 10.22
C LEU A 162 7.45 -15.37 10.02
N TYR A 163 7.07 -14.33 10.75
CA TYR A 163 5.72 -13.77 10.71
C TYR A 163 5.82 -12.27 10.41
N PRO A 164 5.00 -11.72 9.51
CA PRO A 164 4.99 -10.28 9.24
C PRO A 164 4.75 -9.46 10.49
N CYS A 165 5.40 -8.31 10.56
CA CYS A 165 5.18 -7.36 11.63
C CYS A 165 3.90 -6.57 11.42
N THR A 166 3.28 -6.16 12.51
CA THR A 166 2.17 -5.22 12.48
C THR A 166 2.69 -3.82 12.21
N HIS A 167 1.80 -2.95 11.74
CA HIS A 167 2.07 -1.52 11.60
C HIS A 167 2.66 -0.93 12.87
N ASN A 168 1.99 -1.14 14.01
CA ASN A 168 2.37 -0.59 15.31
C ASN A 168 3.73 -1.10 15.79
N GLU A 169 4.14 -2.33 15.45
CA GLU A 169 5.47 -2.82 15.82
C GLU A 169 6.58 -2.07 15.07
N LEU A 170 6.42 -1.84 13.77
CA LEU A 170 7.40 -1.11 12.98
C LEU A 170 7.48 0.36 13.36
N ALA A 171 6.32 0.97 13.45
CA ALA A 171 6.08 2.29 14.00
C ALA A 171 6.88 2.56 15.28
N ASN A 172 6.60 1.79 16.34
CA ASN A 172 7.22 1.96 17.64
C ASN A 172 8.73 1.77 17.56
N ARG A 173 9.18 0.83 16.72
CA ARG A 173 10.60 0.52 16.55
C ARG A 173 11.40 1.60 15.83
N LEU A 174 10.81 2.23 14.81
CA LEU A 174 11.54 3.08 13.85
C LEU A 174 11.19 4.57 13.94
N LEU A 175 10.01 4.90 14.45
CA LEU A 175 9.53 6.29 14.58
C LEU A 175 9.44 6.75 16.05
N GLY A 176 9.58 5.84 17.01
CA GLY A 176 9.48 6.13 18.44
C GLY A 176 8.08 5.90 19.02
N GLU A 177 7.91 6.17 20.31
CA GLU A 177 6.64 6.03 21.02
C GLU A 177 5.61 7.05 20.52
N ARG A 178 4.37 6.58 20.40
CA ARG A 178 3.23 7.28 19.82
C ARG A 178 1.94 6.63 20.29
N ASP A 179 0.83 7.33 20.14
CA ASP A 179 -0.49 6.77 20.44
C ASP A 179 -0.75 5.54 19.57
N GLN A 180 -1.25 4.47 20.19
CA GLN A 180 -1.56 3.23 19.49
C GLN A 180 -2.72 3.47 18.53
N LYS A 181 -2.54 3.02 17.28
CA LYS A 181 -3.59 3.14 16.28
C LYS A 181 -4.78 2.24 16.63
N PRO A 182 -6.01 2.74 16.44
CA PRO A 182 -7.20 1.90 16.52
C PRO A 182 -7.19 0.81 15.43
N THR A 183 -7.90 -0.30 15.62
CA THR A 183 -7.95 -1.41 14.64
C THR A 183 -8.91 -1.12 13.49
N GLY A 184 -8.70 -1.68 12.30
CA GLY A 184 -9.58 -1.52 11.12
C GLY A 184 -11.07 -1.91 11.34
N LYS A 185 -11.41 -2.62 12.42
CA LYS A 185 -12.81 -2.82 12.85
C LYS A 185 -13.55 -1.52 13.10
N MET A 186 -12.84 -0.45 13.45
CA MET A 186 -13.41 0.86 13.72
C MET A 186 -13.88 1.57 12.45
N VAL A 187 -13.36 1.21 11.28
CA VAL A 187 -13.78 1.82 10.00
C VAL A 187 -15.23 1.45 9.69
N TRP A 188 -15.64 0.22 9.97
CA TRP A 188 -17.01 -0.22 9.71
C TRP A 188 -18.02 0.51 10.60
N ASP A 189 -17.67 0.74 11.86
CA ASP A 189 -18.50 1.49 12.80
C ASP A 189 -18.56 2.97 12.38
N MET A 190 -17.44 3.55 11.93
CA MET A 190 -17.40 4.92 11.37
C MET A 190 -18.29 5.07 10.13
N VAL A 191 -18.34 4.08 9.24
CA VAL A 191 -19.26 4.09 8.09
C VAL A 191 -20.72 4.08 8.56
N ASP A 192 -21.04 3.23 9.54
CA ASP A 192 -22.39 3.14 10.10
C ASP A 192 -22.80 4.46 10.77
N GLU A 193 -21.86 5.16 11.41
CA GLU A 193 -22.01 6.47 12.03
C GLU A 193 -21.89 7.65 11.05
N LYS A 194 -21.54 7.38 9.78
CA LYS A 194 -21.26 8.38 8.72
C LYS A 194 -20.12 9.34 9.05
N ASP A 195 -19.15 8.92 9.85
CA ASP A 195 -17.93 9.68 10.13
C ASP A 195 -16.88 9.45 9.03
N TYR A 196 -17.20 9.90 7.82
CA TYR A 196 -16.33 9.76 6.65
C TYR A 196 -15.02 10.54 6.80
N SER A 197 -15.07 11.73 7.43
CA SER A 197 -13.88 12.55 7.68
C SER A 197 -12.82 11.84 8.51
N SER A 198 -13.21 11.08 9.53
CA SER A 198 -12.26 10.32 10.34
C SER A 198 -11.63 9.17 9.57
N ILE A 199 -12.38 8.52 8.67
CA ILE A 199 -11.86 7.46 7.80
C ILE A 199 -10.79 8.04 6.87
N GLU A 200 -11.09 9.14 6.17
CA GLU A 200 -10.14 9.77 5.25
C GLU A 200 -8.84 10.19 5.95
N LYS A 201 -8.99 10.88 7.08
CA LYS A 201 -7.86 11.36 7.87
C LYS A 201 -6.98 10.22 8.35
N ARG A 202 -7.59 9.14 8.86
CA ARG A 202 -6.87 7.96 9.33
C ARG A 202 -6.06 7.31 8.21
N CYS A 203 -6.69 7.08 7.06
CA CYS A 203 -6.04 6.45 5.91
C CYS A 203 -4.86 7.30 5.41
N GLU A 204 -5.02 8.62 5.33
CA GLU A 204 -3.93 9.53 5.00
C GLU A 204 -2.77 9.46 6.00
N GLU A 205 -3.08 9.47 7.31
CA GLU A 205 -2.10 9.31 8.38
C GLU A 205 -1.37 7.96 8.29
N GLU A 206 -2.05 6.89 7.85
CA GLU A 206 -1.44 5.59 7.57
C GLU A 206 -0.44 5.67 6.40
N VAL A 207 -0.82 6.28 5.28
CA VAL A 207 0.09 6.45 4.13
C VAL A 207 1.29 7.35 4.46
N ARG A 208 1.07 8.49 5.14
CA ARG A 208 2.15 9.39 5.61
C ARG A 208 3.18 8.66 6.44
N GLU A 209 2.68 7.80 7.32
CA GLU A 209 3.52 7.05 8.23
C GLU A 209 4.26 5.91 7.55
N MET A 210 3.65 5.25 6.56
CA MET A 210 4.34 4.29 5.70
C MET A 210 5.49 4.95 4.92
N VAL A 211 5.29 6.15 4.39
CA VAL A 211 6.37 6.93 3.76
C VAL A 211 7.49 7.22 4.76
N ALA A 212 7.16 7.61 5.99
CA ALA A 212 8.13 7.85 7.06
C ALA A 212 8.90 6.57 7.45
N LEU A 213 8.20 5.45 7.58
CA LEU A 213 8.80 4.13 7.86
C LEU A 213 9.77 3.72 6.77
N MET A 214 9.40 3.84 5.50
CA MET A 214 10.30 3.54 4.38
C MET A 214 11.59 4.35 4.44
N LYS A 215 11.48 5.64 4.76
CA LYS A 215 12.65 6.51 4.93
C LYS A 215 13.52 6.06 6.11
N ALA A 216 12.92 5.73 7.24
CA ALA A 216 13.62 5.23 8.42
C ALA A 216 14.33 3.89 8.16
N MET A 217 13.66 2.94 7.50
CA MET A 217 14.23 1.64 7.11
C MET A 217 15.42 1.81 6.17
N LYS A 218 15.29 2.68 5.15
CA LYS A 218 16.38 2.99 4.21
C LYS A 218 17.60 3.55 4.94
N ASN A 219 17.39 4.53 5.84
CA ASN A 219 18.47 5.14 6.60
C ASN A 219 19.17 4.14 7.52
N ALA A 220 18.41 3.27 8.17
CA ALA A 220 18.96 2.22 9.04
C ALA A 220 19.87 1.25 8.25
N CYS A 221 19.48 0.84 7.04
CA CYS A 221 20.33 0.02 6.18
C CYS A 221 21.64 0.72 5.78
N GLN A 222 21.62 2.04 5.58
CA GLN A 222 22.81 2.81 5.19
C GLN A 222 23.79 3.02 6.36
N ASN A 223 23.27 3.19 7.58
CA ASN A 223 24.10 3.36 8.77
C ASN A 223 24.83 2.07 9.16
N ASP A 224 24.20 0.91 8.97
CA ASP A 224 24.83 -0.40 9.20
C ASP A 224 26.01 -0.68 8.25
N GLU A 225 25.99 -0.13 7.03
CA GLU A 225 27.13 -0.26 6.09
C GLU A 225 28.32 0.62 6.48
N ASN A 226 28.07 1.80 7.04
CA ASN A 226 29.14 2.69 7.50
C ASN A 226 29.82 2.13 8.76
N MET A 227 29.06 1.57 9.70
CA MET A 227 29.63 0.91 10.89
C MET A 227 30.44 -0.38 10.58
N LYS A 228 30.25 -1.01 9.42
CA LYS A 228 31.03 -2.18 8.99
C LYS A 228 32.28 -1.82 8.19
N ARG A 229 32.46 -0.54 7.83
CA ARG A 229 33.62 -0.03 7.07
C ARG A 229 34.61 0.76 7.94
N GLU A 230 34.27 0.98 9.21
CA GLU A 230 35.17 1.48 10.26
C GLU A 230 35.72 0.32 11.09
#